data_AF-A0A8T0BNC0-F1
#
_entry.id   AF-A0A8T0BNC0-F1
#
_cell.length_a   1.000
_cell.length_b   1.000
_cell.length_c   1.000
_cell.angle_alpha   90.00
_cell.angle_beta   90.00
_cell.angle_gamma   90.00
#
_symmetry.space_group_name_H-M   'P 1'
#
loop_
_entity.id
_entity.type
_entity.pdbx_description
1 polymer ?
#
loop_
_entity_poly.entity_id
_entity_poly.type
_entity_poly.pdbx_seq_one_letter_code
_entity_poly.pdbx_strand_id
1 'polypeptide(L)'
;MHALGCRMNLAAVLNGLLVSLVAALLWKYVRLSDHMAQLEEELQLTRQSQELSHVRIDYHAALLALQEQGTRMVCTGKMHTDRICRFDYLCYCTEAEEFIFFHSNASVMLPNLGPRRFQPALLDLSSVEDHNTQYFNFLELPAAALKYMPKPVFVPDVTLILNRFNADNLMHIFHDDLLPIFYTMHQYTDLDDEARLVFMEGWGEGSHFDLYRLLSSKQPLLKEHLRNLGKLMCFTKSYVGLSKMTTWYQYGFVQPQGPKANILVSGNEIRQFASFIMDRLNITAEERPEGDDYIVVFSRASNRLILNEAELLLTLAQEYKMRTVTVSLEEQTFASIVQLISAASMLVSMHGAQLITSMFLPRGAAVIELFPYAVNPEQYTPYRTLASLPGMDLQYIAWRNTMEENTVTYPDRPWDQGGISHLEQEEQERILASKEVPRHLCCRNPEWLFRIYQDTIVDIPSFQEVLREGLKVKPNLKKTKPGNVVHPGRVRQPKCQTSVQAAHEAKLSVSWQIPWNLKYLKVREVKYEVWIQEQGENTYMPYILPQQNYTFSENIKPFTTYLVWVRCIFNKNLLGPFADVLICKT
;
A
#
# COMPACT_ATOMS: atom_id res chain seq x y z
N MET A 1 74.62 23.66 29.53
CA MET A 1 73.66 23.82 28.41
C MET A 1 73.54 22.48 27.70
N HIS A 2 72.45 21.74 27.92
CA HIS A 2 72.18 20.48 27.23
C HIS A 2 71.36 20.75 25.97
N ALA A 3 71.87 20.34 24.81
CA ALA A 3 71.13 20.31 23.56
C ALA A 3 70.27 19.04 23.50
N LEU A 4 68.95 19.20 23.36
CA LEU A 4 68.01 18.10 23.13
C LEU A 4 68.07 17.67 21.66
N GLY A 5 68.51 16.44 21.41
CA GLY A 5 68.35 15.76 20.13
C GLY A 5 66.94 15.16 20.01
N CYS A 6 66.15 15.64 19.06
CA CYS A 6 64.82 15.14 18.76
C CYS A 6 64.94 13.82 17.96
N ARG A 7 64.52 12.69 18.54
CA ARG A 7 64.38 11.40 17.82
C ARG A 7 63.02 11.34 17.14
N MET A 8 63.00 11.36 15.81
CA MET A 8 61.79 11.11 15.02
C MET A 8 61.28 9.68 15.24
N ASN A 9 60.01 9.55 15.63
CA ASN A 9 59.33 8.26 15.78
C ASN A 9 58.87 7.78 14.38
N LEU A 10 59.66 6.89 13.77
CA LEU A 10 59.43 6.35 12.42
C LEU A 10 58.03 5.72 12.24
N ALA A 11 57.48 5.10 13.30
CA ALA A 11 56.16 4.47 13.27
C ALA A 11 55.03 5.50 13.16
N ALA A 12 55.17 6.65 13.82
CA ALA A 12 54.21 7.75 13.71
C ALA A 12 54.20 8.35 12.30
N VAL A 13 55.37 8.45 11.66
CA VAL A 13 55.51 8.95 10.28
C VAL A 13 54.89 7.96 9.29
N LEU A 14 55.15 6.66 9.44
CA LEU A 14 54.57 5.62 8.59
C LEU A 14 53.04 5.54 8.73
N ASN A 15 52.51 5.63 9.95
CA ASN A 15 51.06 5.67 10.16
C ASN A 15 50.43 6.94 9.57
N GLY A 16 51.07 8.10 9.71
CA GLY A 16 50.60 9.34 9.09
C GLY A 16 50.56 9.26 7.56
N LEU A 17 51.57 8.64 6.95
CA LEU A 17 51.61 8.39 5.51
C LEU A 17 50.54 7.40 5.05
N LEU A 18 50.32 6.31 5.80
CA LEU A 18 49.31 5.30 5.49
C LEU A 18 47.89 5.89 5.57
N VAL A 19 47.58 6.64 6.63
CA VAL A 19 46.29 7.32 6.78
C VAL A 19 46.07 8.32 5.64
N SER A 20 47.10 9.06 5.25
CA SER A 20 47.02 10.01 4.13
C SER A 20 46.78 9.30 2.78
N LEU A 21 47.42 8.15 2.56
CA LEU A 21 47.22 7.33 1.36
C LEU A 21 45.80 6.74 1.31
N VAL A 22 45.31 6.19 2.43
CA VAL A 22 43.94 5.65 2.52
C VAL A 22 42.91 6.75 2.32
N ALA A 23 43.09 7.92 2.94
CA ALA A 23 42.21 9.07 2.74
C ALA A 23 42.20 9.55 1.28
N ALA A 24 43.37 9.59 0.61
CA ALA A 24 43.45 9.96 -0.79
C ALA A 24 42.78 8.93 -1.72
N LEU A 25 42.89 7.63 -1.41
CA LEU A 25 42.22 6.56 -2.14
C LEU A 25 40.70 6.63 -1.95
N LEU A 26 40.23 6.83 -0.72
CA LEU A 26 38.80 7.01 -0.41
C LEU A 26 38.24 8.25 -1.10
N TRP A 27 38.95 9.38 -1.06
CA TRP A 27 38.53 10.59 -1.77
C TRP A 27 38.44 10.39 -3.28
N LYS A 28 39.41 9.69 -3.87
CA LYS A 28 39.40 9.36 -5.29
C LYS A 28 38.27 8.38 -5.65
N TYR A 29 38.00 7.41 -4.79
CA TYR A 29 36.88 6.48 -4.94
C TYR A 29 35.54 7.22 -4.91
N VAL A 30 35.32 8.08 -3.91
CA VAL A 30 34.10 8.91 -3.82
C VAL A 30 33.94 9.76 -5.08
N ARG A 31 34.99 10.45 -5.54
CA ARG A 31 34.93 11.23 -6.78
C ARG A 31 34.62 10.41 -8.02
N LEU A 32 35.16 9.20 -8.13
CA LEU A 32 34.88 8.29 -9.24
C LEU A 32 33.44 7.80 -9.19
N SER A 33 32.93 7.48 -7.99
CA SER A 33 31.55 7.11 -7.76
C SER A 33 30.59 8.24 -8.15
N ASP A 34 30.88 9.48 -7.72
CA ASP A 34 30.08 10.66 -8.07
C ASP A 34 30.09 10.90 -9.59
N HIS A 35 31.25 10.74 -10.23
CA HIS A 35 31.37 10.93 -11.68
C HIS A 35 30.68 9.82 -12.47
N MET A 36 30.71 8.57 -11.99
CA MET A 36 29.94 7.48 -12.58
C MET A 36 28.44 7.73 -12.46
N ALA A 37 27.96 8.20 -11.30
CA ALA A 37 26.55 8.56 -11.12
C ALA A 37 26.12 9.67 -12.08
N GLN A 38 26.95 10.70 -12.27
CA GLN A 38 26.70 11.78 -13.25
C GLN A 38 26.64 11.25 -14.70
N LEU A 39 27.58 10.38 -15.08
CA LEU A 39 27.60 9.78 -16.43
C LEU A 39 26.40 8.87 -16.68
N GLU A 40 25.96 8.11 -15.67
CA GLU A 40 24.74 7.30 -15.74
C GLU A 40 23.51 8.18 -15.91
N GLU A 41 23.42 9.28 -15.17
CA GLU A 41 22.36 10.28 -15.28
C GLU A 41 22.33 10.91 -16.69
N GLU A 42 23.47 11.35 -17.22
CA GLU A 42 23.58 11.91 -18.58
C GLU A 42 23.20 10.89 -19.66
N LEU A 43 23.67 9.64 -19.53
CA LEU A 43 23.33 8.56 -20.46
C LEU A 43 21.82 8.27 -20.43
N GLN A 44 21.22 8.29 -19.25
CA GLN A 44 19.80 8.04 -19.07
C GLN A 44 18.94 9.17 -19.62
N LEU A 45 19.31 10.44 -19.36
CA LEU A 45 18.67 11.61 -19.97
C LEU A 45 18.75 11.55 -21.50
N THR A 46 19.89 11.12 -22.04
CA THR A 46 20.08 10.94 -23.49
C THR A 46 19.16 9.86 -24.04
N ARG A 47 19.07 8.70 -23.38
CA ARG A 47 18.16 7.61 -23.77
C ARG A 47 16.69 8.03 -23.69
N GLN A 48 16.29 8.76 -22.64
CA GLN A 48 14.92 9.26 -22.48
C GLN A 48 14.55 10.27 -23.56
N SER A 49 15.45 11.21 -23.87
CA SER A 49 15.28 12.17 -24.97
C SER A 49 15.13 11.45 -26.31
N GLN A 50 15.94 10.41 -26.55
CA GLN A 50 15.81 9.57 -27.74
C GLN A 50 14.47 8.82 -27.77
N GLU A 51 14.02 8.22 -26.66
CA GLU A 51 12.75 7.49 -26.56
C GLU A 51 11.54 8.40 -26.85
N LEU A 52 11.50 9.60 -26.26
CA LEU A 52 10.49 10.63 -26.55
C LEU A 52 10.55 11.09 -28.02
N SER A 53 11.72 11.07 -28.64
CA SER A 53 11.88 11.42 -30.07
C SER A 53 11.41 10.31 -31.02
N HIS A 54 11.38 9.04 -30.58
CA HIS A 54 10.99 7.89 -31.39
C HIS A 54 9.46 7.79 -31.60
N VAL A 55 8.65 8.29 -30.67
CA VAL A 55 7.19 8.40 -30.83
C VAL A 55 6.88 9.71 -31.54
N ARG A 56 6.68 9.63 -32.86
CA ARG A 56 6.50 10.80 -33.73
C ARG A 56 5.11 11.39 -33.57
N ILE A 57 4.95 12.34 -32.64
CA ILE A 57 3.76 13.18 -32.60
C ILE A 57 3.81 14.21 -33.72
N ASP A 58 2.69 14.42 -34.42
CA ASP A 58 2.55 15.58 -35.29
C ASP A 58 2.44 16.84 -34.42
N TYR A 59 3.57 17.50 -34.23
CA TYR A 59 3.68 18.72 -33.43
C TYR A 59 2.68 19.80 -33.86
N HIS A 60 2.46 19.98 -35.16
CA HIS A 60 1.57 21.03 -35.66
C HIS A 60 0.12 20.67 -35.34
N ALA A 61 -0.26 19.40 -35.53
CA ALA A 61 -1.59 18.93 -35.16
C ALA A 61 -1.85 19.04 -33.65
N ALA A 62 -0.88 18.66 -32.81
CA ALA A 62 -0.99 18.75 -31.35
C ALA A 62 -1.09 20.21 -30.87
N LEU A 63 -0.29 21.11 -31.44
CA LEU A 63 -0.34 22.54 -31.13
C LEU A 63 -1.68 23.16 -31.56
N LEU A 64 -2.16 22.85 -32.76
CA LEU A 64 -3.47 23.30 -33.24
C LEU A 64 -4.60 22.77 -32.34
N ALA A 65 -4.55 21.49 -31.98
CA ALA A 65 -5.53 20.90 -31.07
C ALA A 65 -5.55 21.61 -29.71
N LEU A 66 -4.40 21.88 -29.10
CA LEU A 66 -4.32 22.62 -27.85
C LEU A 66 -4.79 24.08 -28.01
N GLN A 67 -4.51 24.75 -29.13
CA GLN A 67 -4.94 26.13 -29.38
C GLN A 67 -6.45 26.26 -29.61
N GLU A 68 -7.04 25.34 -30.38
CA GLU A 68 -8.45 25.39 -30.76
C GLU A 68 -9.36 24.73 -29.73
N GLN A 69 -8.91 23.61 -29.15
CA GLN A 69 -9.71 22.78 -28.23
C GLN A 69 -9.37 23.03 -26.76
N GLY A 70 -8.20 23.59 -26.46
CA GLY A 70 -7.75 23.78 -25.08
C GLY A 70 -7.53 22.44 -24.37
N THR A 71 -7.47 22.50 -23.04
CA THR A 71 -7.40 21.34 -22.16
C THR A 71 -8.81 20.80 -21.93
N ARG A 72 -8.95 19.47 -21.85
CA ARG A 72 -10.18 18.81 -21.39
C ARG A 72 -9.91 18.03 -20.14
N MET A 73 -10.86 17.99 -19.21
CA MET A 73 -10.76 17.26 -17.95
C MET A 73 -12.06 16.52 -17.67
N VAL A 74 -11.94 15.26 -17.29
CA VAL A 74 -13.03 14.42 -16.76
C VAL A 74 -12.54 13.74 -15.50
N CYS A 75 -13.24 13.93 -14.39
CA CYS A 75 -12.91 13.31 -13.11
C CYS A 75 -13.96 12.31 -12.67
N THR A 76 -13.50 11.25 -12.03
CA THR A 76 -14.30 10.31 -11.24
C THR A 76 -14.07 10.56 -9.75
N GLY A 77 -14.91 10.01 -8.87
CA GLY A 77 -14.81 10.22 -7.42
C GLY A 77 -15.56 11.48 -6.93
N LYS A 78 -15.92 11.50 -5.65
CA LYS A 78 -16.81 12.54 -5.09
C LYS A 78 -16.04 13.64 -4.36
N MET A 79 -14.99 13.28 -3.66
CA MET A 79 -14.15 14.16 -2.83
C MET A 79 -12.72 14.16 -3.38
N HIS A 80 -11.84 15.02 -2.86
CA HIS A 80 -10.46 15.09 -3.33
C HIS A 80 -9.69 13.77 -3.10
N THR A 81 -9.99 13.05 -2.01
CA THR A 81 -9.29 11.81 -1.68
C THR A 81 -9.60 10.63 -2.61
N ASP A 82 -10.82 10.50 -3.15
CA ASP A 82 -11.20 9.43 -4.08
C ASP A 82 -11.20 9.89 -5.54
N ARG A 83 -10.79 11.13 -5.82
CA ARG A 83 -10.84 11.70 -7.16
C ARG A 83 -9.61 11.35 -7.98
N ILE A 84 -9.89 10.91 -9.21
CA ILE A 84 -8.91 10.72 -10.26
C ILE A 84 -9.41 11.50 -11.47
N CYS A 85 -8.54 12.28 -12.10
CA CYS A 85 -8.90 13.11 -13.23
C CYS A 85 -8.11 12.72 -14.46
N ARG A 86 -8.81 12.48 -15.56
CA ARG A 86 -8.24 12.35 -16.89
C ARG A 86 -8.19 13.71 -17.55
N PHE A 87 -7.05 14.07 -18.12
CA PHE A 87 -6.87 15.27 -18.91
C PHE A 87 -6.43 14.96 -20.34
N ASP A 88 -6.92 15.75 -21.28
CA ASP A 88 -6.32 15.87 -22.61
C ASP A 88 -5.60 17.23 -22.69
N TYR A 89 -4.35 17.23 -23.12
CA TYR A 89 -3.50 18.43 -23.22
C TYR A 89 -3.35 19.22 -21.91
N LEU A 90 -3.06 18.53 -20.80
CA LEU A 90 -2.64 19.18 -19.55
C LEU A 90 -1.20 19.65 -19.69
N CYS A 91 -0.91 20.91 -19.39
CA CYS A 91 0.44 21.44 -19.48
C CYS A 91 1.06 21.69 -18.10
N TYR A 92 2.38 21.76 -18.04
CA TYR A 92 3.19 22.01 -16.85
C TYR A 92 4.27 23.03 -17.20
N CYS A 93 4.26 24.17 -16.50
CA CYS A 93 5.31 25.18 -16.63
C CYS A 93 6.44 24.84 -15.66
N THR A 94 7.62 24.52 -16.18
CA THR A 94 8.73 24.06 -15.34
C THR A 94 9.39 25.19 -14.55
N GLU A 95 9.28 26.44 -15.02
CA GLU A 95 9.78 27.63 -14.32
C GLU A 95 8.86 28.06 -13.17
N ALA A 96 7.54 27.98 -13.35
CA ALA A 96 6.56 28.31 -12.31
C ALA A 96 6.27 27.11 -11.37
N GLU A 97 6.63 25.91 -11.81
CA GLU A 97 6.28 24.63 -11.18
C GLU A 97 4.78 24.35 -11.04
N GLU A 98 3.97 24.89 -11.94
CA GLU A 98 2.52 24.76 -11.88
C GLU A 98 1.95 24.07 -13.12
N PHE A 99 0.92 23.25 -12.89
CA PHE A 99 0.09 22.73 -13.97
C PHE A 99 -0.85 23.80 -14.51
N ILE A 100 -1.09 23.77 -15.81
CA ILE A 100 -1.89 24.74 -16.56
C ILE A 100 -3.00 24.02 -17.32
N PHE A 101 -4.23 24.47 -17.08
CA PHE A 101 -5.40 24.17 -17.88
C PHE A 101 -5.69 25.32 -18.84
N PHE A 102 -5.66 25.06 -20.15
CA PHE A 102 -5.96 26.06 -21.17
C PHE A 102 -7.43 26.05 -21.57
N HIS A 103 -8.09 27.20 -21.47
CA HIS A 103 -9.49 27.39 -21.85
C HIS A 103 -9.64 27.78 -23.31
N SER A 104 -10.53 27.08 -24.01
CA SER A 104 -11.00 27.45 -25.34
C SER A 104 -12.54 27.40 -25.36
N ASN A 105 -13.17 27.68 -26.49
CA ASN A 105 -14.62 27.49 -26.63
C ASN A 105 -15.02 26.00 -26.61
N ALA A 106 -14.07 25.08 -26.75
CA ALA A 106 -14.28 23.63 -26.76
C ALA A 106 -13.59 22.90 -25.59
N SER A 107 -13.05 23.64 -24.61
CA SER A 107 -12.54 23.04 -23.37
C SER A 107 -13.70 22.46 -22.55
N VAL A 108 -13.41 21.37 -21.84
CA VAL A 108 -14.41 20.64 -21.06
C VAL A 108 -13.87 20.42 -19.66
N MET A 109 -14.69 20.68 -18.64
CA MET A 109 -14.38 20.40 -17.24
C MET A 109 -15.57 19.68 -16.60
N LEU A 110 -15.44 18.37 -16.39
CA LEU A 110 -16.51 17.52 -15.86
C LEU A 110 -16.05 16.76 -14.61
N PRO A 111 -16.78 16.83 -13.48
CA PRO A 111 -17.84 17.79 -13.20
C PRO A 111 -17.29 19.24 -13.14
N ASN A 112 -18.17 20.24 -13.24
CA ASN A 112 -17.77 21.60 -12.91
C ASN A 112 -17.60 21.70 -11.38
N LEU A 113 -16.35 21.82 -10.93
CA LEU A 113 -16.01 21.78 -9.51
C LEU A 113 -16.10 23.15 -8.82
N GLY A 114 -16.17 24.24 -9.61
CA GLY A 114 -16.24 25.61 -9.11
C GLY A 114 -15.16 25.92 -8.05
N PRO A 115 -15.43 26.82 -7.09
CA PRO A 115 -14.45 27.18 -6.05
C PRO A 115 -14.16 26.05 -5.04
N ARG A 116 -15.01 25.01 -4.98
CA ARG A 116 -14.82 23.87 -4.07
C ARG A 116 -13.60 23.02 -4.42
N ARG A 117 -13.04 23.17 -5.63
CA ARG A 117 -11.82 22.46 -6.01
C ARG A 117 -10.58 22.84 -5.19
N PHE A 118 -10.64 23.87 -4.35
CA PHE A 118 -9.56 24.28 -3.45
C PHE A 118 -9.88 24.00 -1.97
N GLN A 119 -10.86 23.13 -1.70
CA GLN A 119 -11.31 22.80 -0.34
C GLN A 119 -11.27 21.29 -0.11
N PRO A 120 -10.12 20.72 0.30
CA PRO A 120 -8.83 21.38 0.49
C PRO A 120 -7.99 21.47 -0.81
N ALA A 121 -8.26 20.62 -1.80
CA ALA A 121 -7.58 20.58 -3.09
C ALA A 121 -8.44 19.88 -4.15
N LEU A 122 -7.95 19.81 -5.38
CA LEU A 122 -8.67 19.14 -6.45
C LEU A 122 -8.69 17.63 -6.20
N LEU A 123 -7.52 17.04 -5.95
CA LEU A 123 -7.32 15.63 -5.64
C LEU A 123 -5.97 15.39 -4.93
N ASP A 124 -5.75 14.17 -4.42
CA ASP A 124 -4.45 13.72 -3.92
C ASP A 124 -3.62 13.01 -5.01
N LEU A 125 -2.34 13.33 -5.10
CA LEU A 125 -1.35 12.71 -5.98
C LEU A 125 -0.80 11.38 -5.43
N SER A 126 -1.05 11.06 -4.16
CA SER A 126 -0.63 9.80 -3.55
C SER A 126 -1.83 8.99 -3.05
N SER A 127 -1.59 7.74 -2.68
CA SER A 127 -2.62 6.89 -2.08
C SER A 127 -2.85 7.15 -0.58
N VAL A 128 -2.03 7.99 0.05
CA VAL A 128 -2.22 8.41 1.45
C VAL A 128 -3.32 9.47 1.52
N GLU A 129 -4.30 9.24 2.38
CA GLU A 129 -5.49 10.09 2.52
C GLU A 129 -5.16 11.45 3.11
N ASP A 130 -5.64 12.50 2.43
CA ASP A 130 -5.73 13.86 2.97
C ASP A 130 -4.40 14.41 3.50
N HIS A 131 -3.30 14.07 2.81
CA HIS A 131 -1.98 14.54 3.16
C HIS A 131 -1.67 15.81 2.35
N ASN A 132 -1.55 16.95 3.04
CA ASN A 132 -1.46 18.27 2.41
C ASN A 132 -0.29 18.46 1.42
N THR A 133 0.81 17.73 1.58
CA THR A 133 1.94 17.75 0.63
C THR A 133 1.67 16.98 -0.66
N GLN A 134 0.52 16.30 -0.75
CA GLN A 134 0.13 15.45 -1.87
C GLN A 134 -0.98 16.08 -2.71
N TYR A 135 -1.36 17.32 -2.44
CA TYR A 135 -2.44 17.98 -3.18
C TYR A 135 -2.04 18.33 -4.60
N PHE A 136 -2.94 18.02 -5.53
CA PHE A 136 -2.88 18.48 -6.91
C PHE A 136 -3.80 19.68 -7.10
N ASN A 137 -3.32 20.67 -7.85
CA ASN A 137 -4.11 21.77 -8.40
C ASN A 137 -3.50 22.20 -9.74
N PHE A 138 -4.26 22.97 -10.51
CA PHE A 138 -3.78 23.63 -11.72
C PHE A 138 -4.27 25.08 -11.76
N LEU A 139 -3.49 25.92 -12.45
CA LEU A 139 -3.88 27.27 -12.83
C LEU A 139 -4.64 27.25 -14.16
N GLU A 140 -5.45 28.26 -14.42
CA GLU A 140 -6.25 28.36 -15.63
C GLU A 140 -5.84 29.57 -16.48
N LEU A 141 -5.64 29.37 -17.78
CA LEU A 141 -5.34 30.43 -18.74
C LEU A 141 -6.18 30.29 -20.01
N PRO A 142 -6.48 31.38 -20.74
CA PRO A 142 -7.04 31.24 -22.07
C PRO A 142 -6.01 30.60 -23.01
N ALA A 143 -6.44 29.73 -23.92
CA ALA A 143 -5.59 29.09 -24.93
C ALA A 143 -4.85 30.12 -25.81
N ALA A 144 -5.43 31.30 -26.00
CA ALA A 144 -4.78 32.43 -26.68
C ALA A 144 -3.46 32.88 -26.02
N ALA A 145 -3.26 32.60 -24.72
CA ALA A 145 -2.03 32.91 -24.01
C ALA A 145 -0.83 32.10 -24.53
N LEU A 146 -1.05 30.96 -25.19
CA LEU A 146 0.02 30.13 -25.78
C LEU A 146 0.90 30.90 -26.76
N LYS A 147 0.38 31.96 -27.41
CA LYS A 147 1.15 32.81 -28.33
C LYS A 147 2.30 33.55 -27.64
N TYR A 148 2.22 33.75 -26.33
CA TYR A 148 3.20 34.47 -25.52
C TYR A 148 4.02 33.54 -24.61
N MET A 149 3.80 32.23 -24.71
CA MET A 149 4.49 31.23 -23.88
C MET A 149 5.64 30.56 -24.63
N PRO A 150 6.59 29.93 -23.91
CA PRO A 150 7.57 29.04 -24.52
C PRO A 150 6.89 27.99 -25.39
N LYS A 151 7.60 27.52 -26.44
CA LYS A 151 7.09 26.46 -27.31
C LYS A 151 6.77 25.21 -26.47
N PRO A 152 5.54 24.67 -26.55
CA PRO A 152 5.19 23.44 -25.86
C PRO A 152 6.07 22.26 -26.30
N VAL A 153 6.47 21.42 -25.37
CA VAL A 153 7.05 20.10 -25.64
C VAL A 153 5.98 19.06 -25.30
N PHE A 154 5.51 18.35 -26.31
CA PHE A 154 4.43 17.38 -26.12
C PHE A 154 4.98 16.02 -25.68
N VAL A 155 4.41 15.47 -24.61
CA VAL A 155 4.61 14.08 -24.18
C VAL A 155 3.52 13.26 -24.84
N PRO A 156 3.85 12.39 -25.83
CA PRO A 156 2.84 11.72 -26.64
C PRO A 156 2.21 10.50 -25.96
N ASP A 157 2.92 9.92 -24.99
CA ASP A 157 2.48 8.73 -24.25
C ASP A 157 1.25 9.04 -23.38
N VAL A 158 0.41 8.05 -23.14
CA VAL A 158 -0.58 8.14 -22.06
C VAL A 158 0.18 8.15 -20.74
N THR A 159 -0.03 9.17 -19.91
CA THR A 159 0.72 9.29 -18.66
C THR A 159 -0.15 9.03 -17.43
N LEU A 160 0.46 8.48 -16.39
CA LEU A 160 -0.08 8.48 -15.03
C LEU A 160 0.79 9.41 -14.17
N ILE A 161 0.22 10.51 -13.72
CA ILE A 161 0.87 11.56 -12.93
C ILE A 161 0.49 11.37 -11.47
N LEU A 162 1.49 11.18 -10.62
CA LEU A 162 1.33 10.91 -9.19
C LEU A 162 2.55 11.40 -8.40
N ASN A 163 2.51 11.26 -7.08
CA ASN A 163 3.65 11.41 -6.19
C ASN A 163 3.95 10.08 -5.52
N ARG A 164 5.23 9.73 -5.42
CA ARG A 164 5.68 8.68 -4.50
C ARG A 164 5.52 9.16 -3.05
N PHE A 165 5.10 8.28 -2.15
CA PHE A 165 4.82 8.68 -0.77
C PHE A 165 6.05 8.66 0.15
N ASN A 166 6.87 7.61 0.09
CA ASN A 166 8.12 7.49 0.83
C ASN A 166 9.04 6.48 0.14
N ALA A 167 9.83 6.97 -0.82
CA ALA A 167 10.59 6.14 -1.76
C ALA A 167 11.79 5.40 -1.14
N ASP A 168 12.12 5.65 0.13
CA ASP A 168 13.21 4.97 0.84
C ASP A 168 12.72 3.82 1.74
N ASN A 169 11.41 3.61 1.84
CA ASN A 169 10.83 2.60 2.73
C ASN A 169 10.03 1.58 1.93
N LEU A 170 10.49 0.34 1.92
CA LEU A 170 9.92 -0.74 1.12
C LEU A 170 8.43 -0.99 1.39
N MET A 171 7.97 -0.81 2.64
CA MET A 171 6.55 -0.98 2.96
C MET A 171 5.70 0.10 2.28
N HIS A 172 6.14 1.36 2.34
CA HIS A 172 5.47 2.46 1.63
C HIS A 172 5.54 2.31 0.11
N ILE A 173 6.69 1.94 -0.44
CA ILE A 173 6.83 1.67 -1.88
C ILE A 173 5.79 0.66 -2.35
N PHE A 174 5.62 -0.45 -1.63
CA PHE A 174 4.66 -1.47 -2.03
C PHE A 174 3.21 -1.11 -1.71
N HIS A 175 2.93 -0.67 -0.48
CA HIS A 175 1.58 -0.39 0.01
C HIS A 175 0.98 0.89 -0.58
N ASP A 176 1.76 1.97 -0.62
CA ASP A 176 1.29 3.31 -0.96
C ASP A 176 1.57 3.69 -2.43
N ASP A 177 2.57 3.08 -3.07
CA ASP A 177 2.94 3.44 -4.43
C ASP A 177 2.59 2.33 -5.45
N LEU A 178 3.33 1.21 -5.46
CA LEU A 178 3.23 0.18 -6.51
C LEU A 178 1.86 -0.49 -6.60
N LEU A 179 1.26 -0.89 -5.48
CA LEU A 179 -0.08 -1.51 -5.47
C LEU A 179 -1.16 -0.55 -5.98
N PRO A 180 -1.27 0.68 -5.44
CA PRO A 180 -2.17 1.70 -5.96
C PRO A 180 -1.95 2.04 -7.44
N ILE A 181 -0.70 2.14 -7.90
CA ILE A 181 -0.40 2.38 -9.32
C ILE A 181 -0.91 1.22 -10.17
N PHE A 182 -0.51 -0.01 -9.83
CA PHE A 182 -0.93 -1.22 -10.54
C PHE A 182 -2.46 -1.30 -10.64
N TYR A 183 -3.16 -1.11 -9.52
CA TYR A 183 -4.62 -1.16 -9.51
C TYR A 183 -5.24 -0.04 -10.34
N THR A 184 -4.71 1.20 -10.23
CA THR A 184 -5.20 2.34 -11.01
C THR A 184 -5.03 2.11 -12.51
N MET A 185 -3.89 1.59 -12.95
CA MET A 185 -3.66 1.24 -14.36
C MET A 185 -4.69 0.22 -14.87
N HIS A 186 -5.03 -0.80 -14.06
CA HIS A 186 -6.04 -1.79 -14.43
C HIS A 186 -7.48 -1.25 -14.48
N GLN A 187 -7.75 -0.06 -13.92
CA GLN A 187 -9.09 0.55 -13.99
C GLN A 187 -9.36 1.27 -15.32
N TYR A 188 -8.31 1.62 -16.06
CA TYR A 188 -8.41 2.44 -17.27
C TYR A 188 -7.73 1.71 -18.44
N THR A 189 -8.49 1.41 -19.49
CA THR A 189 -8.03 0.55 -20.61
C THR A 189 -6.86 1.11 -21.41
N ASP A 190 -6.60 2.40 -21.28
CA ASP A 190 -5.53 3.15 -21.94
C ASP A 190 -4.31 3.40 -21.04
N LEU A 191 -4.37 2.99 -19.77
CA LEU A 191 -3.20 2.87 -18.89
C LEU A 191 -2.69 1.43 -18.90
N ASP A 192 -2.09 1.02 -20.02
CA ASP A 192 -1.46 -0.29 -20.19
C ASP A 192 0.04 -0.26 -19.84
N ASP A 193 0.77 -1.32 -20.18
CA ASP A 193 2.21 -1.42 -19.92
C ASP A 193 3.06 -0.49 -20.79
N GLU A 194 2.49 0.24 -21.75
CA GLU A 194 3.16 1.30 -22.51
C GLU A 194 2.85 2.71 -21.94
N ALA A 195 2.06 2.81 -20.88
CA ALA A 195 1.78 4.09 -20.22
C ALA A 195 3.00 4.59 -19.43
N ARG A 196 3.27 5.90 -19.46
CA ARG A 196 4.43 6.48 -18.79
C ARG A 196 4.07 7.00 -17.39
N LEU A 197 4.79 6.53 -16.38
CA LEU A 197 4.69 7.07 -15.02
C LEU A 197 5.40 8.44 -14.94
N VAL A 198 4.79 9.40 -14.26
CA VAL A 198 5.36 10.74 -14.04
C VAL A 198 5.25 11.10 -12.57
N PHE A 199 6.41 11.30 -11.93
CA PHE A 199 6.55 11.57 -10.50
C PHE A 199 6.81 13.06 -10.24
N MET A 200 5.92 13.71 -9.49
CA MET A 200 5.90 15.17 -9.31
C MET A 200 6.37 15.65 -7.94
N GLU A 201 6.80 14.76 -7.04
CA GLU A 201 7.26 15.11 -5.69
C GLU A 201 8.64 15.80 -5.67
N GLY A 202 9.42 15.67 -6.74
CA GLY A 202 10.74 16.30 -6.88
C GLY A 202 11.90 15.51 -6.25
N TRP A 203 11.70 14.23 -5.95
CA TRP A 203 12.78 13.34 -5.52
C TRP A 203 13.51 12.71 -6.70
N GLY A 204 14.78 12.36 -6.49
CA GLY A 204 15.55 11.52 -7.41
C GLY A 204 15.03 10.08 -7.46
N GLU A 205 15.72 9.21 -8.19
CA GLU A 205 15.31 7.82 -8.35
C GLU A 205 15.23 7.06 -7.02
N GLY A 206 16.26 7.19 -6.18
CA GLY A 206 16.37 6.42 -4.93
C GLY A 206 16.73 4.96 -5.18
N SER A 207 16.94 4.21 -4.10
CA SER A 207 17.52 2.85 -4.14
C SER A 207 16.60 1.77 -4.72
N HIS A 208 15.29 2.02 -4.74
CA HIS A 208 14.28 1.03 -5.16
C HIS A 208 13.55 1.43 -6.46
N PHE A 209 14.11 2.38 -7.23
CA PHE A 209 13.44 2.92 -8.41
C PHE A 209 13.13 1.86 -9.48
N ASP A 210 13.97 0.84 -9.58
CA ASP A 210 13.77 -0.29 -10.50
C ASP A 210 12.43 -0.99 -10.31
N LEU A 211 11.85 -0.97 -9.12
CA LEU A 211 10.53 -1.57 -8.88
C LEU A 211 9.41 -0.83 -9.62
N TYR A 212 9.53 0.49 -9.79
CA TYR A 212 8.57 1.27 -10.57
C TYR A 212 8.70 0.99 -12.06
N ARG A 213 9.93 0.72 -12.55
CA ARG A 213 10.20 0.31 -13.93
C ARG A 213 9.55 -1.04 -14.27
N LEU A 214 9.16 -1.85 -13.29
CA LEU A 214 8.44 -3.11 -13.55
C LEU A 214 7.02 -2.87 -14.05
N LEU A 215 6.40 -1.72 -13.75
CA LEU A 215 4.99 -1.45 -14.07
C LEU A 215 4.77 -1.04 -15.53
N SER A 216 5.80 -0.58 -16.23
CA SER A 216 5.71 -0.06 -17.60
C SER A 216 6.98 -0.35 -18.39
N SER A 217 6.86 -0.50 -19.70
CA SER A 217 7.99 -0.56 -20.64
C SER A 217 8.63 0.83 -20.86
N LYS A 218 7.91 1.92 -20.55
CA LYS A 218 8.39 3.29 -20.65
C LYS A 218 9.19 3.67 -19.41
N GLN A 219 10.28 4.41 -19.61
CA GLN A 219 11.01 4.99 -18.49
C GLN A 219 10.15 6.03 -17.75
N PRO A 220 9.99 5.93 -16.41
CA PRO A 220 9.31 6.96 -15.64
C PRO A 220 10.00 8.32 -15.77
N LEU A 221 9.23 9.40 -15.76
CA LEU A 221 9.74 10.78 -15.74
C LEU A 221 9.69 11.34 -14.32
N LEU A 222 10.80 11.90 -13.88
CA LEU A 222 10.88 12.70 -12.67
C LEU A 222 10.60 14.17 -13.00
N LYS A 223 10.07 14.92 -12.03
CA LYS A 223 9.85 16.37 -12.12
C LYS A 223 11.09 17.12 -12.64
N GLU A 224 12.29 16.73 -12.20
CA GLU A 224 13.54 17.35 -12.63
C GLU A 224 13.84 17.12 -14.12
N HIS A 225 13.55 15.92 -14.64
CA HIS A 225 13.73 15.62 -16.08
C HIS A 225 12.87 16.54 -16.95
N LEU A 226 11.67 16.92 -16.49
CA LEU A 226 10.80 17.84 -17.23
C LEU A 226 11.47 19.20 -17.48
N ARG A 227 12.25 19.71 -16.51
CA ARG A 227 12.99 20.98 -16.65
C ARG A 227 14.01 20.93 -17.79
N ASN A 228 14.65 19.78 -17.97
CA ASN A 228 15.65 19.56 -19.00
C ASN A 228 15.03 19.39 -20.40
N LEU A 229 13.78 18.89 -20.47
CA LEU A 229 13.08 18.68 -21.74
C LEU A 229 12.51 19.98 -22.33
N GLY A 230 11.97 20.87 -21.50
CA GLY A 230 11.44 22.15 -21.97
C GLY A 230 10.79 22.99 -20.88
N LYS A 231 10.53 24.26 -21.20
CA LYS A 231 9.92 25.22 -20.25
C LYS A 231 8.41 25.02 -20.08
N LEU A 232 7.75 24.46 -21.09
CA LEU A 232 6.33 24.17 -21.10
C LEU A 232 6.12 22.74 -21.61
N MET A 233 5.91 21.80 -20.70
CA MET A 233 5.61 20.41 -21.04
C MET A 233 4.10 20.25 -21.20
N CYS A 234 3.61 19.55 -22.22
CA CYS A 234 2.18 19.30 -22.42
C CYS A 234 1.92 17.81 -22.63
N PHE A 235 1.20 17.19 -21.70
CA PHE A 235 0.80 15.79 -21.76
C PHE A 235 -0.43 15.67 -22.65
N THR A 236 -0.30 14.99 -23.79
CA THR A 236 -1.41 14.82 -24.73
C THR A 236 -2.60 14.15 -24.08
N LYS A 237 -2.33 13.17 -23.21
CA LYS A 237 -3.31 12.45 -22.43
C LYS A 237 -2.70 12.02 -21.10
N SER A 238 -3.33 12.41 -19.99
CA SER A 238 -2.84 12.07 -18.65
C SER A 238 -3.96 11.66 -17.71
N TYR A 239 -3.65 10.77 -16.79
CA TYR A 239 -4.42 10.47 -15.60
C TYR A 239 -3.68 11.04 -14.40
N VAL A 240 -4.38 11.72 -13.52
CA VAL A 240 -3.79 12.38 -12.35
C VAL A 240 -4.46 11.88 -11.08
N GLY A 241 -3.64 11.43 -10.13
CA GLY A 241 -4.07 10.81 -8.87
C GLY A 241 -4.08 9.28 -8.90
N LEU A 242 -4.29 8.67 -7.73
CA LEU A 242 -4.26 7.22 -7.53
C LEU A 242 -5.51 6.72 -6.80
N SER A 243 -5.88 5.48 -7.13
CA SER A 243 -6.89 4.74 -6.37
C SER A 243 -6.33 4.30 -5.02
N LYS A 244 -7.06 4.61 -3.95
CA LYS A 244 -6.71 4.21 -2.58
C LYS A 244 -7.26 2.83 -2.19
N MET A 245 -7.98 2.17 -3.10
CA MET A 245 -8.70 0.91 -2.89
C MET A 245 -7.83 -0.19 -2.29
N THR A 246 -6.55 -0.24 -2.66
CA THR A 246 -5.59 -1.28 -2.28
C THR A 246 -4.91 -1.06 -0.94
N THR A 247 -5.15 0.07 -0.27
CA THR A 247 -4.51 0.40 1.01
C THR A 247 -5.27 -0.20 2.19
N TRP A 248 -4.55 -0.73 3.19
CA TRP A 248 -5.14 -1.38 4.37
C TRP A 248 -4.66 -0.81 5.71
N TYR A 249 -3.60 -0.01 5.72
CA TYR A 249 -2.99 0.54 6.92
C TYR A 249 -2.90 2.07 6.86
N GLN A 250 -2.96 2.73 8.02
CA GLN A 250 -2.72 4.18 8.15
C GLN A 250 -1.67 4.45 9.22
N TYR A 251 -0.80 5.43 8.96
CA TYR A 251 0.44 5.65 9.71
C TYR A 251 0.30 6.64 10.86
N GLY A 252 -0.89 7.18 11.05
CA GLY A 252 -1.23 7.96 12.22
C GLY A 252 -0.96 9.45 12.13
N PHE A 253 -1.28 10.08 10.99
CA PHE A 253 -1.18 11.53 10.79
C PHE A 253 -2.21 12.33 11.60
N VAL A 254 -3.43 11.80 11.74
CA VAL A 254 -4.55 12.47 12.42
C VAL A 254 -5.00 11.73 13.69
N GLN A 255 -4.81 10.41 13.71
CA GLN A 255 -5.13 9.52 14.83
C GLN A 255 -3.96 8.55 15.04
N PRO A 256 -3.86 7.79 16.14
CA PRO A 256 -2.82 6.78 16.27
C PRO A 256 -2.83 5.77 15.12
N GLN A 257 -1.66 5.31 14.70
CA GLN A 257 -1.51 4.37 13.57
C GLN A 257 -2.25 3.04 13.80
N GLY A 258 -2.59 2.36 12.71
CA GLY A 258 -3.31 1.09 12.76
C GLY A 258 -4.02 0.74 11.46
N PRO A 259 -4.80 -0.35 11.44
CA PRO A 259 -5.60 -0.75 10.28
C PRO A 259 -6.61 0.33 9.89
N LYS A 260 -6.87 0.49 8.59
CA LYS A 260 -7.93 1.40 8.12
C LYS A 260 -9.30 0.87 8.56
N ALA A 261 -10.23 1.77 8.85
CA ALA A 261 -11.58 1.40 9.30
C ALA A 261 -12.38 0.66 8.21
N ASN A 262 -12.20 1.06 6.94
CA ASN A 262 -12.87 0.47 5.78
C ASN A 262 -11.82 -0.08 4.80
N ILE A 263 -11.36 -1.30 5.04
CA ILE A 263 -10.46 -2.00 4.13
C ILE A 263 -11.29 -2.62 3.01
N LEU A 264 -11.04 -2.19 1.77
CA LEU A 264 -11.79 -2.65 0.60
C LEU A 264 -11.04 -3.73 -0.20
N VAL A 265 -9.72 -3.75 -0.09
CA VAL A 265 -8.85 -4.74 -0.73
C VAL A 265 -9.00 -6.13 -0.10
N SER A 266 -8.89 -7.16 -0.92
CA SER A 266 -8.79 -8.55 -0.45
C SER A 266 -7.42 -9.12 -0.79
N GLY A 267 -7.10 -10.29 -0.24
CA GLY A 267 -5.89 -11.01 -0.58
C GLY A 267 -5.83 -11.45 -2.04
N ASN A 268 -6.95 -11.46 -2.78
CA ASN A 268 -6.91 -11.79 -4.20
C ASN A 268 -6.24 -10.68 -5.02
N GLU A 269 -6.55 -9.40 -4.78
CA GLU A 269 -5.90 -8.28 -5.45
C GLU A 269 -4.40 -8.24 -5.11
N ILE A 270 -4.05 -8.45 -3.83
CA ILE A 270 -2.65 -8.51 -3.39
C ILE A 270 -1.90 -9.65 -4.11
N ARG A 271 -2.50 -10.83 -4.22
CA ARG A 271 -1.87 -11.98 -4.88
C ARG A 271 -1.77 -11.81 -6.40
N GLN A 272 -2.72 -11.12 -7.04
CA GLN A 272 -2.63 -10.76 -8.46
C GLN A 272 -1.45 -9.83 -8.70
N PHE A 273 -1.32 -8.79 -7.88
CA PHE A 273 -0.17 -7.89 -7.93
C PHE A 273 1.15 -8.62 -7.67
N ALA A 274 1.21 -9.47 -6.64
CA ALA A 274 2.40 -10.25 -6.33
C ALA A 274 2.82 -11.15 -7.52
N SER A 275 1.85 -11.78 -8.19
CA SER A 275 2.09 -12.60 -9.39
C SER A 275 2.63 -11.74 -10.54
N PHE A 276 2.02 -10.58 -10.80
CA PHE A 276 2.50 -9.64 -11.80
C PHE A 276 3.96 -9.23 -11.55
N ILE A 277 4.31 -8.87 -10.31
CA ILE A 277 5.70 -8.50 -9.98
C ILE A 277 6.65 -9.68 -10.16
N MET A 278 6.28 -10.89 -9.72
CA MET A 278 7.11 -12.08 -9.94
C MET A 278 7.34 -12.35 -11.43
N ASP A 279 6.31 -12.22 -12.26
CA ASP A 279 6.42 -12.39 -13.71
C ASP A 279 7.40 -11.37 -14.31
N ARG A 280 7.31 -10.10 -13.91
CA ARG A 280 8.22 -9.03 -14.38
C ARG A 280 9.66 -9.18 -13.87
N LEU A 281 9.84 -9.90 -12.76
CA LEU A 281 11.15 -10.29 -12.23
C LEU A 281 11.68 -11.60 -12.84
N ASN A 282 10.97 -12.22 -13.79
CA ASN A 282 11.26 -13.53 -14.36
C ASN A 282 11.35 -14.66 -13.32
N ILE A 283 10.53 -14.57 -12.26
CA ILE A 283 10.46 -15.56 -11.20
C ILE A 283 9.37 -16.57 -11.57
N THR A 284 9.79 -17.80 -11.91
CA THR A 284 8.86 -18.90 -12.13
C THR A 284 8.52 -19.58 -10.81
N ALA A 285 7.23 -19.81 -10.57
CA ALA A 285 6.77 -20.68 -9.49
C ALA A 285 7.15 -22.13 -9.81
N GLU A 286 8.36 -22.55 -9.42
CA GLU A 286 8.80 -23.93 -9.62
C GLU A 286 7.97 -24.89 -8.75
N GLU A 287 7.55 -26.03 -9.33
CA GLU A 287 6.96 -27.11 -8.57
C GLU A 287 8.04 -27.74 -7.70
N ARG A 288 7.90 -27.62 -6.38
CA ARG A 288 8.91 -28.13 -5.45
C ARG A 288 8.92 -29.65 -5.42
N PRO A 289 10.12 -30.28 -5.40
CA PRO A 289 10.25 -31.67 -4.98
C PRO A 289 9.64 -31.85 -3.58
N GLU A 290 8.92 -32.95 -3.36
CA GLU A 290 8.42 -33.30 -2.02
C GLU A 290 9.59 -33.34 -1.02
N GLY A 291 9.52 -32.53 0.05
CA GLY A 291 10.49 -32.55 1.15
C GLY A 291 11.51 -31.41 1.21
N ASP A 292 11.51 -30.46 0.27
CA ASP A 292 12.40 -29.27 0.31
C ASP A 292 11.70 -28.03 0.90
N ASP A 293 11.11 -28.21 2.08
CA ASP A 293 10.53 -27.09 2.84
C ASP A 293 11.63 -26.32 3.58
N TYR A 294 11.59 -24.99 3.47
CA TYR A 294 12.53 -24.12 4.16
C TYR A 294 11.86 -22.89 4.77
N ILE A 295 12.55 -22.35 5.78
CA ILE A 295 12.20 -21.16 6.52
C ILE A 295 13.16 -20.05 6.09
N VAL A 296 12.61 -18.89 5.75
CA VAL A 296 13.40 -17.70 5.46
C VAL A 296 13.46 -16.83 6.70
N VAL A 297 14.66 -16.36 7.06
CA VAL A 297 14.88 -15.39 8.14
C VAL A 297 15.51 -14.14 7.55
N PHE A 298 14.91 -12.99 7.78
CA PHE A 298 15.50 -11.71 7.40
C PHE A 298 16.62 -11.33 8.37
N SER A 299 17.82 -11.19 7.84
CA SER A 299 18.96 -10.59 8.51
C SER A 299 19.06 -9.10 8.16
N ARG A 300 19.76 -8.35 9.00
CA ARG A 300 19.91 -6.88 8.92
C ARG A 300 21.36 -6.50 9.25
N ALA A 301 21.84 -5.40 8.68
CA ALA A 301 23.22 -4.95 8.89
C ALA A 301 23.36 -3.72 9.81
N SER A 302 22.29 -2.93 10.03
CA SER A 302 22.42 -1.58 10.60
C SER A 302 21.59 -1.29 11.87
N ASN A 303 20.35 -1.79 11.94
CA ASN A 303 19.44 -1.56 13.08
C ASN A 303 18.44 -2.71 13.19
N ARG A 304 17.88 -2.90 14.40
CA ARG A 304 16.98 -4.01 14.71
C ARG A 304 17.62 -5.36 14.41
N LEU A 305 18.87 -5.51 14.84
CA LEU A 305 19.62 -6.74 14.70
C LEU A 305 19.06 -7.83 15.62
N ILE A 306 19.05 -9.06 15.13
CA ILE A 306 18.87 -10.26 15.97
C ILE A 306 20.27 -10.69 16.41
N LEU A 307 20.64 -10.38 17.65
CA LEU A 307 22.02 -10.53 18.12
C LEU A 307 22.45 -12.00 18.28
N ASN A 308 21.49 -12.91 18.48
CA ASN A 308 21.70 -14.37 18.51
C ASN A 308 21.08 -15.07 17.29
N GLU A 309 21.19 -14.47 16.10
CA GLU A 309 20.58 -15.00 14.86
C GLU A 309 20.94 -16.47 14.58
N ALA A 310 22.19 -16.87 14.82
CA ALA A 310 22.62 -18.26 14.64
C ALA A 310 21.85 -19.25 15.53
N GLU A 311 21.56 -18.87 16.76
CA GLU A 311 20.79 -19.69 17.71
C GLU A 311 19.33 -19.79 17.27
N LEU A 312 18.75 -18.68 16.80
CA LEU A 312 17.40 -18.63 16.25
C LEU A 312 17.26 -19.55 15.02
N LEU A 313 18.21 -19.48 14.07
CA LEU A 313 18.23 -20.33 12.89
C LEU A 313 18.30 -21.82 13.26
N LEU A 314 19.22 -22.19 14.16
CA LEU A 314 19.36 -23.58 14.61
C LEU A 314 18.08 -24.08 15.29
N THR A 315 17.45 -23.25 16.13
CA THR A 315 16.20 -23.58 16.81
C THR A 315 15.07 -23.83 15.80
N LEU A 316 14.88 -22.92 14.84
CA LEU A 316 13.86 -23.05 13.80
C LEU A 316 14.06 -24.32 12.96
N ALA A 317 15.30 -24.60 12.55
CA ALA A 317 15.64 -25.80 11.80
C ALA A 317 15.33 -27.08 12.60
N GLN A 318 15.66 -27.09 13.89
CA GLN A 318 15.44 -28.25 14.76
C GLN A 318 13.98 -28.49 15.11
N GLU A 319 13.20 -27.44 15.40
CA GLU A 319 11.79 -27.54 15.77
C GLU A 319 10.93 -28.03 14.59
N TYR A 320 11.16 -27.48 13.40
CA TYR A 320 10.33 -27.79 12.22
C TYR A 320 10.90 -28.86 11.29
N LYS A 321 12.16 -29.26 11.47
CA LYS A 321 12.88 -30.16 10.55
C LYS A 321 12.90 -29.62 9.11
N MET A 322 13.08 -28.30 8.99
CA MET A 322 13.18 -27.56 7.73
C MET A 322 14.54 -26.91 7.63
N ARG A 323 15.04 -26.71 6.41
CA ARG A 323 16.24 -25.90 6.21
C ARG A 323 15.93 -24.44 6.54
N THR A 324 16.88 -23.72 7.13
CA THR A 324 16.76 -22.27 7.35
C THR A 324 17.68 -21.53 6.39
N VAL A 325 17.16 -20.46 5.80
CA VAL A 325 17.86 -19.62 4.83
C VAL A 325 17.79 -18.18 5.31
N THR A 326 18.92 -17.48 5.30
CA THR A 326 18.96 -16.05 5.59
C THR A 326 18.83 -15.23 4.31
N VAL A 327 18.15 -14.10 4.43
CA VAL A 327 18.06 -13.10 3.36
C VAL A 327 18.34 -11.70 3.92
N SER A 328 18.96 -10.83 3.13
CA SER A 328 19.27 -9.45 3.51
C SER A 328 19.05 -8.53 2.31
N LEU A 329 18.37 -7.40 2.55
CA LEU A 329 18.18 -6.37 1.52
C LEU A 329 19.48 -5.66 1.15
N GLU A 330 20.45 -5.67 2.06
CA GLU A 330 21.77 -5.06 1.89
C GLU A 330 22.73 -5.96 1.08
N GLU A 331 22.56 -7.27 1.14
CA GLU A 331 23.49 -8.24 0.51
C GLU A 331 22.95 -8.91 -0.75
N GLN A 332 21.62 -8.99 -0.92
CA GLN A 332 20.97 -9.73 -1.99
C GLN A 332 20.08 -8.83 -2.84
N THR A 333 19.93 -9.20 -4.12
CA THR A 333 19.00 -8.51 -5.01
C THR A 333 17.56 -8.78 -4.59
N PHE A 334 16.67 -7.80 -4.83
CA PHE A 334 15.25 -7.94 -4.52
C PHE A 334 14.62 -9.16 -5.22
N ALA A 335 14.99 -9.42 -6.48
CA ALA A 335 14.53 -10.60 -7.23
C ALA A 335 14.92 -11.92 -6.54
N SER A 336 16.17 -12.03 -6.07
CA SER A 336 16.62 -13.22 -5.34
C SER A 336 15.85 -13.43 -4.03
N ILE A 337 15.55 -12.34 -3.32
CA ILE A 337 14.77 -12.40 -2.08
C ILE A 337 13.34 -12.85 -2.37
N VAL A 338 12.68 -12.27 -3.37
CA VAL A 338 11.32 -12.66 -3.77
C VAL A 338 11.29 -14.12 -4.24
N GLN A 339 12.29 -14.58 -4.99
CA GLN A 339 12.41 -15.98 -5.41
C GLN A 339 12.40 -16.90 -4.18
N LEU A 340 13.21 -16.60 -3.17
CA LEU A 340 13.28 -17.39 -1.94
C LEU A 340 11.96 -17.32 -1.13
N ILE A 341 11.36 -16.14 -1.00
CA ILE A 341 10.13 -15.95 -0.21
C ILE A 341 8.91 -16.58 -0.90
N SER A 342 8.81 -16.48 -2.22
CA SER A 342 7.70 -17.07 -3.00
C SER A 342 7.59 -18.59 -2.81
N ALA A 343 8.71 -19.20 -2.43
CA ALA A 343 8.82 -20.61 -2.11
C ALA A 343 9.19 -20.86 -0.62
N ALA A 344 8.93 -19.96 0.31
CA ALA A 344 9.14 -20.23 1.73
C ALA A 344 7.92 -20.85 2.40
N SER A 345 8.14 -21.71 3.40
CA SER A 345 7.07 -22.24 4.27
C SER A 345 6.81 -21.31 5.46
N MET A 346 7.84 -20.56 5.87
CA MET A 346 7.75 -19.52 6.90
C MET A 346 8.69 -18.35 6.57
N LEU A 347 8.27 -17.15 6.95
CA LEU A 347 9.08 -15.94 6.95
C LEU A 347 9.21 -15.42 8.38
N VAL A 348 10.44 -15.32 8.89
CA VAL A 348 10.76 -14.78 10.21
C VAL A 348 11.50 -13.46 10.05
N SER A 349 11.09 -12.41 10.76
CA SER A 349 11.77 -11.12 10.68
C SER A 349 11.47 -10.24 11.88
N MET A 350 12.45 -9.43 12.29
CA MET A 350 12.18 -8.24 13.10
C MET A 350 11.23 -7.28 12.38
N HIS A 351 10.31 -6.67 13.14
CA HIS A 351 9.34 -5.68 12.65
C HIS A 351 10.06 -4.60 11.85
N GLY A 352 9.65 -4.41 10.59
CA GLY A 352 10.25 -3.44 9.70
C GLY A 352 9.72 -3.52 8.28
N ALA A 353 10.11 -2.57 7.44
CA ALA A 353 9.58 -2.39 6.09
C ALA A 353 9.67 -3.64 5.20
N GLN A 354 10.71 -4.47 5.39
CA GLN A 354 10.98 -5.67 4.59
C GLN A 354 9.90 -6.75 4.72
N LEU A 355 9.13 -6.77 5.80
CA LEU A 355 8.04 -7.73 6.00
C LEU A 355 6.89 -7.55 5.01
N ILE A 356 6.85 -6.45 4.24
CA ILE A 356 5.90 -6.30 3.13
C ILE A 356 6.06 -7.41 2.07
N THR A 357 7.26 -7.98 1.95
CA THR A 357 7.54 -9.13 1.09
C THR A 357 6.77 -10.40 1.47
N SER A 358 6.15 -10.45 2.66
CA SER A 358 5.22 -11.52 3.03
C SER A 358 4.04 -11.67 2.06
N MET A 359 3.72 -10.66 1.25
CA MET A 359 2.70 -10.77 0.20
C MET A 359 3.04 -11.82 -0.88
N PHE A 360 4.34 -12.10 -1.07
CA PHE A 360 4.81 -13.13 -2.02
C PHE A 360 4.71 -14.54 -1.44
N LEU A 361 4.45 -14.69 -0.15
CA LEU A 361 4.35 -16.01 0.46
C LEU A 361 3.19 -16.83 -0.15
N PRO A 362 3.41 -18.14 -0.35
CA PRO A 362 2.38 -19.04 -0.79
C PRO A 362 1.27 -19.20 0.28
N ARG A 363 0.07 -19.61 -0.15
CA ARG A 363 -1.05 -19.86 0.77
C ARG A 363 -0.66 -20.95 1.77
N GLY A 364 -1.06 -20.78 3.03
CA GLY A 364 -0.78 -21.69 4.14
C GLY A 364 0.58 -21.47 4.82
N ALA A 365 1.46 -20.64 4.25
CA ALA A 365 2.71 -20.24 4.88
C ALA A 365 2.48 -19.37 6.12
N ALA A 366 3.52 -19.24 6.96
CA ALA A 366 3.48 -18.45 8.18
C ALA A 366 4.39 -17.22 8.10
N VAL A 367 3.92 -16.11 8.67
CA VAL A 367 4.70 -14.92 8.98
C VAL A 367 4.91 -14.88 10.48
N ILE A 368 6.16 -14.88 10.92
CA ILE A 368 6.57 -14.77 12.32
C ILE A 368 7.27 -13.43 12.48
N GLU A 369 6.56 -12.49 13.08
CA GLU A 369 7.02 -11.13 13.28
C GLU A 369 7.57 -10.94 14.69
N LEU A 370 8.80 -10.45 14.79
CA LEU A 370 9.49 -10.23 16.06
C LEU A 370 9.49 -8.72 16.40
N PHE A 371 9.10 -8.39 17.63
CA PHE A 371 9.03 -7.01 18.10
C PHE A 371 10.10 -6.72 19.16
N PRO A 372 10.82 -5.58 19.07
CA PRO A 372 11.74 -5.14 20.12
C PRO A 372 11.03 -4.89 21.47
N TYR A 373 11.83 -4.69 22.51
CA TYR A 373 11.31 -4.38 23.84
C TYR A 373 10.46 -3.10 23.84
N ALA A 374 9.44 -3.09 24.69
CA ALA A 374 8.44 -2.02 24.81
C ALA A 374 7.57 -1.75 23.55
N VAL A 375 7.79 -2.43 22.42
CA VAL A 375 6.93 -2.30 21.24
C VAL A 375 5.77 -3.29 21.32
N ASN A 376 4.54 -2.78 21.35
CA ASN A 376 3.33 -3.61 21.48
C ASN A 376 2.82 -4.13 20.11
N PRO A 377 2.84 -5.45 19.85
CA PRO A 377 2.38 -6.04 18.58
C PRO A 377 0.92 -5.78 18.23
N GLU A 378 0.08 -5.44 19.20
CA GLU A 378 -1.35 -5.13 18.98
C GLU A 378 -1.56 -3.70 18.43
N GLN A 379 -0.55 -2.84 18.51
CA GLN A 379 -0.65 -1.44 18.09
C GLN A 379 -0.02 -1.19 16.70
N TYR A 380 0.98 -1.97 16.30
CA TYR A 380 1.73 -1.80 15.04
C TYR A 380 1.49 -3.01 14.15
N THR A 381 0.35 -3.04 13.45
CA THR A 381 -0.21 -4.26 12.84
C THR A 381 -0.25 -4.32 11.30
N PRO A 382 0.61 -3.64 10.51
CA PRO A 382 0.46 -3.61 9.06
C PRO A 382 0.52 -5.01 8.43
N TYR A 383 1.39 -5.89 8.92
CA TYR A 383 1.58 -7.24 8.38
C TYR A 383 0.58 -8.25 8.93
N ARG A 384 0.14 -8.07 10.19
CA ARG A 384 -1.02 -8.81 10.71
C ARG A 384 -2.28 -8.52 9.89
N THR A 385 -2.52 -7.25 9.57
CA THR A 385 -3.66 -6.85 8.73
C THR A 385 -3.54 -7.46 7.35
N LEU A 386 -2.37 -7.36 6.71
CA LEU A 386 -2.08 -8.01 5.41
C LEU A 386 -2.38 -9.51 5.46
N ALA A 387 -1.79 -10.25 6.40
CA ALA A 387 -1.98 -11.68 6.54
C ALA A 387 -3.45 -12.08 6.78
N SER A 388 -4.21 -11.20 7.43
CA SER A 388 -5.62 -11.40 7.76
C SER A 388 -6.60 -10.99 6.65
N LEU A 389 -6.13 -10.39 5.55
CA LEU A 389 -7.01 -10.02 4.44
C LEU A 389 -7.70 -11.27 3.86
N PRO A 390 -9.00 -11.22 3.56
CA PRO A 390 -9.72 -12.36 2.99
C PRO A 390 -9.05 -12.87 1.71
N GLY A 391 -8.62 -14.13 1.70
CA GLY A 391 -7.94 -14.75 0.55
C GLY A 391 -6.41 -14.61 0.55
N MET A 392 -5.80 -13.94 1.55
CA MET A 392 -4.36 -14.04 1.75
C MET A 392 -3.96 -15.41 2.28
N ASP A 393 -4.75 -16.00 3.17
CA ASP A 393 -4.51 -17.34 3.73
C ASP A 393 -3.09 -17.53 4.30
N LEU A 394 -2.59 -16.52 5.00
CA LEU A 394 -1.33 -16.61 5.73
C LEU A 394 -1.60 -16.82 7.23
N GLN A 395 -0.77 -17.63 7.87
CA GLN A 395 -0.72 -17.70 9.32
C GLN A 395 0.14 -16.53 9.82
N TYR A 396 -0.30 -15.84 10.87
CA TYR A 396 0.45 -14.73 11.44
C TYR A 396 0.71 -14.97 12.92
N ILE A 397 1.95 -14.76 13.34
CA ILE A 397 2.40 -14.90 14.72
C ILE A 397 3.26 -13.70 15.05
N ALA A 398 3.04 -13.12 16.23
CA ALA A 398 3.88 -12.07 16.78
C ALA A 398 4.60 -12.60 18.03
N TRP A 399 5.91 -12.41 18.09
CA TRP A 399 6.71 -12.55 19.30
C TRP A 399 7.21 -11.17 19.71
N ARG A 400 7.23 -10.89 21.01
CA ARG A 400 7.69 -9.62 21.58
C ARG A 400 8.80 -9.90 22.58
N ASN A 401 9.88 -9.13 22.51
CA ASN A 401 10.84 -9.11 23.60
C ASN A 401 10.23 -8.46 24.85
N THR A 402 10.12 -9.21 25.93
CA THR A 402 9.62 -8.73 27.23
C THR A 402 10.75 -8.49 28.23
N MET A 403 11.99 -8.83 27.89
CA MET A 403 13.17 -8.74 28.75
C MET A 403 14.05 -7.56 28.34
N GLU A 404 14.24 -6.63 29.29
CA GLU A 404 15.03 -5.42 29.06
C GLU A 404 16.52 -5.76 28.90
N GLU A 405 17.01 -6.75 29.64
CA GLU A 405 18.37 -7.30 29.56
C GLU A 405 18.74 -7.85 28.17
N ASN A 406 17.73 -8.23 27.38
CA ASN A 406 17.90 -8.72 26.01
C ASN A 406 17.86 -7.59 24.96
N THR A 407 18.01 -6.34 25.38
CA THR A 407 17.85 -5.16 24.53
C THR A 407 19.15 -4.37 24.47
N VAL A 408 19.59 -4.00 23.27
CA VAL A 408 20.71 -3.06 23.07
C VAL A 408 20.18 -1.78 22.44
N THR A 409 20.44 -0.66 23.10
CA THR A 409 19.98 0.68 22.70
C THR A 409 21.14 1.58 22.33
N TYR A 410 20.88 2.64 21.55
CA TYR A 410 21.90 3.52 21.01
C TYR A 410 21.49 5.00 21.17
N PRO A 411 21.51 5.56 22.38
CA PRO A 411 21.02 6.91 22.67
C PRO A 411 21.79 8.03 21.94
N ASP A 412 23.02 7.75 21.50
CA ASP A 412 23.89 8.73 20.82
C ASP A 412 23.72 8.77 19.29
N ARG A 413 22.87 7.91 18.71
CA ARG A 413 22.58 7.94 17.26
C ARG A 413 21.87 9.25 16.87
N PRO A 414 21.77 9.56 15.57
CA PRO A 414 20.86 10.58 15.08
C PRO A 414 19.40 10.32 15.54
N TRP A 415 18.62 11.39 15.70
CA TRP A 415 17.24 11.32 16.24
C TRP A 415 16.32 10.43 15.38
N ASP A 416 16.51 10.46 14.06
CA ASP A 416 15.78 9.66 13.06
C ASP A 416 16.20 8.19 13.04
N GLN A 417 17.25 7.84 13.80
CA GLN A 417 17.72 6.47 14.04
C GLN A 417 17.58 6.07 15.52
N GLY A 418 16.74 6.79 16.28
CA GLY A 418 16.37 6.45 17.65
C GLY A 418 17.26 7.03 18.74
N GLY A 419 18.22 7.91 18.42
CA GLY A 419 19.00 8.57 19.47
C GLY A 419 18.20 9.65 20.20
N ILE A 420 18.49 9.80 21.50
CA ILE A 420 17.77 10.68 22.43
C ILE A 420 18.68 11.72 23.09
N SER A 421 19.98 11.72 22.81
CA SER A 421 20.97 12.65 23.40
C SER A 421 20.67 14.13 23.15
N HIS A 422 19.86 14.44 22.12
CA HIS A 422 19.41 15.78 21.76
C HIS A 422 18.24 16.30 22.62
N LEU A 423 17.63 15.45 23.45
CA LEU A 423 16.50 15.79 24.31
C LEU A 423 16.97 16.26 25.70
N GLU A 424 16.09 16.92 26.44
CA GLU A 424 16.33 17.26 27.84
C GLU A 424 16.54 16.00 28.69
N GLN A 425 17.38 16.08 29.73
CA GLN A 425 17.77 14.93 30.53
C GLN A 425 16.56 14.22 31.17
N GLU A 426 15.56 14.97 31.64
CA GLU A 426 14.32 14.43 32.20
C GLU A 426 13.56 13.57 31.18
N GLU A 427 13.49 14.01 29.92
CA GLU A 427 12.81 13.27 28.86
C GLU A 427 13.60 12.01 28.47
N GLN A 428 14.94 12.08 28.47
CA GLN A 428 15.78 10.90 28.26
C GLN A 428 15.55 9.85 29.35
N GLU A 429 15.54 10.26 30.62
CA GLU A 429 15.28 9.38 31.77
C GLU A 429 13.87 8.76 31.69
N ARG A 430 12.86 9.56 31.31
CA ARG A 430 11.49 9.07 31.08
C ARG A 430 11.43 8.02 29.97
N ILE A 431 12.08 8.28 28.84
CA ILE A 431 12.11 7.34 27.70
C ILE A 431 12.83 6.06 28.10
N LEU A 432 13.98 6.14 28.78
CA LEU A 432 14.74 4.98 29.25
C LEU A 432 13.93 4.10 30.21
N ALA A 433 13.15 4.71 31.10
CA ALA A 433 12.30 4.00 32.07
C ALA A 433 11.00 3.42 31.48
N SER A 434 10.64 3.77 30.23
CA SER A 434 9.39 3.30 29.60
C SER A 434 9.37 1.78 29.38
N LYS A 435 8.24 1.13 29.69
CA LYS A 435 8.07 -0.33 29.48
C LYS A 435 7.18 -0.68 28.28
N GLU A 436 6.45 0.31 27.78
CA GLU A 436 5.62 0.19 26.59
C GLU A 436 5.46 1.56 25.94
N VAL A 437 5.65 1.62 24.63
CA VAL A 437 5.45 2.85 23.85
C VAL A 437 3.95 3.19 23.84
N PRO A 438 3.54 4.38 24.29
CA PRO A 438 2.15 4.80 24.21
C PRO A 438 1.72 5.02 22.75
N ARG A 439 0.40 4.95 22.52
CA ARG A 439 -0.18 5.36 21.24
C ARG A 439 0.21 6.81 20.94
N HIS A 440 0.71 7.04 19.75
CA HIS A 440 1.24 8.32 19.32
C HIS A 440 0.87 8.61 17.87
N LEU A 441 0.98 9.88 17.50
CA LEU A 441 0.89 10.31 16.11
C LEU A 441 2.24 10.15 15.42
N CYS A 442 2.20 9.92 14.12
CA CYS A 442 3.36 9.86 13.25
C CYS A 442 4.13 11.19 13.25
N CYS A 443 5.42 11.25 12.92
CA CYS A 443 6.39 10.16 12.67
C CYS A 443 7.69 10.40 13.46
N ARG A 444 7.66 11.37 14.37
CA ARG A 444 8.85 11.91 15.06
C ARG A 444 8.77 11.71 16.56
N ASN A 445 7.97 10.76 17.03
CA ASN A 445 7.88 10.46 18.45
C ASN A 445 9.22 9.84 18.91
N PRO A 446 9.96 10.49 19.83
CA PRO A 446 11.30 10.05 20.18
C PRO A 446 11.31 8.72 20.93
N GLU A 447 10.30 8.45 21.77
CA GLU A 447 10.16 7.19 22.49
C GLU A 447 9.93 6.02 21.54
N TRP A 448 9.06 6.19 20.54
CA TRP A 448 8.86 5.22 19.47
C TRP A 448 10.15 4.93 18.72
N LEU A 449 10.86 5.97 18.25
CA LEU A 449 12.10 5.82 17.50
C LEU A 449 13.18 5.13 18.35
N PHE A 450 13.30 5.52 19.62
CA PHE A 450 14.22 4.89 20.57
C PHE A 450 13.93 3.41 20.81
N ARG A 451 12.64 3.03 20.93
CA ARG A 451 12.23 1.64 21.17
C ARG A 451 12.24 0.77 19.91
N ILE A 452 11.88 1.31 18.75
CA ILE A 452 11.79 0.51 17.53
C ILE A 452 13.15 0.20 16.92
N TYR A 453 14.17 1.06 17.09
CA TYR A 453 15.50 0.86 16.48
C TYR A 453 16.47 0.03 17.33
N GLN A 454 16.00 -0.57 18.42
CA GLN A 454 16.81 -1.39 19.33
C GLN A 454 17.19 -2.72 18.68
N ASP A 455 18.38 -3.20 19.01
CA ASP A 455 18.78 -4.58 18.70
C ASP A 455 18.31 -5.52 19.81
N THR A 456 18.06 -6.78 19.47
CA THR A 456 17.37 -7.74 20.34
C THR A 456 18.10 -9.07 20.38
N ILE A 457 18.31 -9.60 21.59
CA ILE A 457 18.60 -11.02 21.82
C ILE A 457 17.26 -11.73 21.95
N VAL A 458 16.96 -12.67 21.05
CA VAL A 458 15.70 -13.42 21.08
C VAL A 458 15.79 -14.47 22.18
N ASP A 459 14.85 -14.42 23.13
CA ASP A 459 14.69 -15.47 24.13
C ASP A 459 14.09 -16.72 23.48
N ILE A 460 14.94 -17.72 23.25
CA ILE A 460 14.60 -18.94 22.52
C ILE A 460 13.47 -19.73 23.19
N PRO A 461 13.50 -20.02 24.52
CA PRO A 461 12.36 -20.60 25.23
C PRO A 461 11.03 -19.87 25.00
N SER A 462 10.99 -18.56 25.23
CA SER A 462 9.78 -17.74 25.02
C SER A 462 9.33 -17.77 23.55
N PHE A 463 10.28 -17.70 22.62
CA PHE A 463 10.00 -17.78 21.20
C PHE A 463 9.37 -19.11 20.80
N GLN A 464 9.92 -20.24 21.26
CA GLN A 464 9.37 -21.57 20.99
C GLN A 464 7.96 -21.75 21.57
N GLU A 465 7.70 -21.20 22.76
CA GLU A 465 6.36 -21.23 23.37
C GLU A 465 5.33 -20.55 22.47
N VAL A 466 5.59 -19.31 22.05
CA VAL A 466 4.72 -18.56 21.12
C VAL A 466 4.49 -19.31 19.81
N LEU A 467 5.53 -19.95 19.27
CA LEU A 467 5.41 -20.73 18.04
C LEU A 467 4.51 -21.96 18.20
N ARG A 468 4.62 -22.68 19.32
CA ARG A 468 3.79 -23.87 19.60
C ARG A 468 2.33 -23.50 19.81
N GLU A 469 2.05 -22.36 20.41
CA GLU A 469 0.69 -21.85 20.61
C GLU A 469 0.08 -21.28 19.33
N GLY A 470 0.89 -20.60 18.52
CA GLY A 470 0.47 -19.91 17.30
C GLY A 470 0.27 -20.82 16.08
N LEU A 471 1.18 -21.78 15.84
CA LEU A 471 1.11 -22.70 14.69
C LEU A 471 0.29 -23.95 14.99
N LYS A 472 -1.05 -23.81 14.93
CA LYS A 472 -1.99 -24.92 15.18
C LYS A 472 -1.94 -26.05 14.13
N VAL A 473 -1.43 -25.76 12.93
CA VAL A 473 -1.24 -26.72 11.84
C VAL A 473 0.12 -26.44 11.21
N LYS A 474 0.92 -27.48 10.95
CA LYS A 474 2.18 -27.33 10.20
C LYS A 474 1.88 -26.56 8.91
N PRO A 475 2.60 -25.47 8.59
CA PRO A 475 2.44 -24.75 7.33
C PRO A 475 2.56 -25.77 6.19
N ASN A 476 1.46 -26.00 5.49
CA ASN A 476 1.40 -27.01 4.44
C ASN A 476 0.99 -26.31 3.15
N LEU A 477 1.89 -26.33 2.17
CA LEU A 477 1.77 -25.60 0.91
C LEU A 477 0.81 -26.26 -0.08
N LYS A 478 0.07 -27.30 0.35
CA LYS A 478 -0.84 -28.04 -0.51
C LYS A 478 -1.85 -27.08 -1.12
N LYS A 479 -1.68 -26.84 -2.43
CA LYS A 479 -2.49 -25.99 -3.31
C LYS A 479 -3.94 -25.95 -2.83
N THR A 480 -4.30 -24.97 -2.01
CA THR A 480 -5.70 -24.66 -1.73
C THR A 480 -6.25 -24.12 -3.03
N LYS A 481 -6.93 -24.98 -3.80
CA LYS A 481 -7.63 -24.55 -5.01
C LYS A 481 -8.46 -23.33 -4.63
N PRO A 482 -8.39 -22.21 -5.37
CA PRO A 482 -9.23 -21.06 -5.10
C PRO A 482 -10.67 -21.55 -5.08
N GLY A 483 -11.28 -21.53 -3.89
CA GLY A 483 -12.67 -21.88 -3.76
C GLY A 483 -13.44 -20.82 -4.51
N ASN A 484 -14.09 -21.17 -5.61
CA ASN A 484 -15.05 -20.30 -6.27
C ASN A 484 -16.13 -19.97 -5.24
N VAL A 485 -16.06 -18.77 -4.63
CA VAL A 485 -17.05 -18.31 -3.66
C VAL A 485 -18.30 -17.96 -4.46
N VAL A 486 -19.34 -18.78 -4.32
CA VAL A 486 -20.60 -18.59 -5.03
C VAL A 486 -21.63 -17.95 -4.10
N HIS A 487 -22.23 -16.84 -4.54
CA HIS A 487 -23.21 -16.08 -3.77
C HIS A 487 -24.67 -16.55 -4.01
N PRO A 488 -25.59 -16.34 -3.05
CA PRO A 488 -27.01 -16.59 -3.28
C PRO A 488 -27.56 -15.67 -4.36
N GLY A 489 -28.43 -16.20 -5.22
CA GLY A 489 -29.28 -15.37 -6.07
C GLY A 489 -30.38 -14.66 -5.27
N ARG A 490 -31.15 -13.81 -5.95
CA ARG A 490 -32.34 -13.17 -5.38
C ARG A 490 -33.39 -14.21 -4.96
N VAL A 491 -34.08 -13.98 -3.83
CA VAL A 491 -35.27 -14.78 -3.50
C VAL A 491 -36.38 -14.54 -4.52
N ARG A 492 -37.19 -15.56 -4.78
CA ARG A 492 -38.16 -15.53 -5.88
C ARG A 492 -39.57 -15.33 -5.35
N GLN A 493 -40.41 -14.65 -6.13
CA GLN A 493 -41.83 -14.48 -5.86
C GLN A 493 -42.14 -14.11 -4.39
N PRO A 494 -41.51 -13.05 -3.83
CA PRO A 494 -41.86 -12.59 -2.50
C PRO A 494 -43.33 -12.16 -2.50
N LYS A 495 -44.06 -12.48 -1.42
CA LYS A 495 -45.46 -12.15 -1.23
C LYS A 495 -45.69 -11.75 0.21
N CYS A 496 -46.62 -10.84 0.44
CA CYS A 496 -47.14 -10.58 1.77
C CYS A 496 -48.67 -10.69 1.82
N GLN A 497 -49.15 -11.10 2.99
CA GLN A 497 -50.55 -11.20 3.36
C GLN A 497 -50.73 -10.52 4.71
N THR A 498 -51.78 -9.72 4.83
CA THR A 498 -52.07 -8.98 6.05
C THR A 498 -53.42 -9.39 6.60
N SER A 499 -53.54 -9.37 7.93
CA SER A 499 -54.81 -9.60 8.61
C SER A 499 -54.94 -8.68 9.81
N VAL A 500 -56.07 -7.99 9.90
CA VAL A 500 -56.45 -7.17 11.07
C VAL A 500 -57.43 -7.98 11.89
N GLN A 501 -57.08 -8.29 13.14
CA GLN A 501 -57.92 -9.10 14.03
C GLN A 501 -58.75 -8.24 14.99
N ALA A 502 -58.26 -7.05 15.37
CA ALA A 502 -58.95 -6.07 16.21
C ALA A 502 -58.43 -4.64 15.93
N ALA A 503 -59.07 -3.60 16.51
CA ALA A 503 -58.72 -2.19 16.28
C ALA A 503 -57.26 -1.80 16.63
N HIS A 504 -56.54 -2.66 17.36
CA HIS A 504 -55.15 -2.45 17.78
C HIS A 504 -54.19 -3.59 17.41
N GLU A 505 -54.65 -4.62 16.67
CA GLU A 505 -53.82 -5.80 16.34
C GLU A 505 -53.83 -6.11 14.84
N ALA A 506 -52.66 -6.02 14.22
CA ALA A 506 -52.42 -6.42 12.84
C ALA A 506 -51.27 -7.43 12.74
N LYS A 507 -51.38 -8.34 11.77
CA LYS A 507 -50.34 -9.32 11.46
C LYS A 507 -49.91 -9.16 10.01
N LEU A 508 -48.60 -9.21 9.80
CA LEU A 508 -47.97 -9.17 8.49
C LEU A 508 -47.28 -10.51 8.23
N SER A 509 -47.83 -11.32 7.33
CA SER A 509 -47.23 -12.57 6.90
C SER A 509 -46.46 -12.37 5.61
N VAL A 510 -45.18 -12.74 5.58
CA VAL A 510 -44.31 -12.63 4.40
C VAL A 510 -43.85 -14.02 4.00
N SER A 511 -43.82 -14.31 2.70
CA SER A 511 -43.35 -15.59 2.17
C SER A 511 -42.61 -15.43 0.84
N TRP A 512 -41.70 -16.35 0.51
CA TRP A 512 -40.92 -16.32 -0.73
C TRP A 512 -40.49 -17.73 -1.15
N GLN A 513 -39.98 -17.85 -2.38
CA GLN A 513 -39.29 -19.02 -2.88
C GLN A 513 -37.77 -18.84 -2.79
N ILE A 514 -37.07 -19.95 -2.65
CA ILE A 514 -35.60 -19.97 -2.59
C ILE A 514 -34.96 -19.46 -3.90
N PRO A 515 -33.72 -18.93 -3.86
CA PRO A 515 -32.98 -18.58 -5.06
C PRO A 515 -32.80 -19.78 -6.01
N TRP A 516 -32.92 -19.55 -7.32
CA TRP A 516 -32.87 -20.62 -8.31
C TRP A 516 -31.52 -21.33 -8.39
N ASN A 517 -30.43 -20.66 -7.99
CA ASN A 517 -29.08 -21.21 -8.00
C ASN A 517 -28.82 -22.13 -6.80
N LEU A 518 -29.62 -22.05 -5.72
CA LEU A 518 -29.44 -22.85 -4.52
C LEU A 518 -29.43 -24.36 -4.80
N LYS A 519 -30.22 -24.83 -5.77
CA LYS A 519 -30.27 -26.26 -6.15
C LYS A 519 -28.96 -26.80 -6.75
N TYR A 520 -28.07 -25.92 -7.22
CA TYR A 520 -26.77 -26.30 -7.78
C TYR A 520 -25.63 -26.15 -6.78
N LEU A 521 -25.93 -25.67 -5.57
CA LEU A 521 -24.93 -25.35 -4.55
C LEU A 521 -25.06 -26.30 -3.37
N LYS A 522 -23.93 -26.85 -2.92
CA LYS A 522 -23.85 -27.64 -1.69
C LYS A 522 -23.74 -26.70 -0.49
N VAL A 523 -24.86 -26.12 -0.07
CA VAL A 523 -24.93 -25.17 1.06
C VAL A 523 -25.33 -25.90 2.34
N ARG A 524 -24.60 -25.67 3.44
CA ARG A 524 -24.87 -26.32 4.75
C ARG A 524 -25.97 -25.60 5.53
N GLU A 525 -26.02 -24.28 5.42
CA GLU A 525 -26.95 -23.43 6.18
C GLU A 525 -27.48 -22.31 5.29
N VAL A 526 -28.81 -22.17 5.26
CA VAL A 526 -29.52 -21.13 4.51
C VAL A 526 -30.40 -20.35 5.49
N LYS A 527 -30.20 -19.03 5.52
CA LYS A 527 -31.00 -18.08 6.29
C LYS A 527 -31.53 -16.98 5.37
N TYR A 528 -32.46 -16.20 5.88
CA TYR A 528 -33.04 -15.07 5.17
C TYR A 528 -33.03 -13.84 6.07
N GLU A 529 -32.73 -12.70 5.48
CA GLU A 529 -32.84 -11.42 6.15
C GLU A 529 -34.02 -10.65 5.59
N VAL A 530 -34.90 -10.22 6.48
CA VAL A 530 -36.13 -9.47 6.16
C VAL A 530 -36.04 -8.11 6.82
N TRP A 531 -36.18 -7.05 6.04
CA TRP A 531 -36.30 -5.69 6.54
C TRP A 531 -37.73 -5.21 6.38
N ILE A 532 -38.29 -4.62 7.44
CA ILE A 532 -39.64 -4.06 7.45
C ILE A 532 -39.54 -2.58 7.82
N GLN A 533 -40.01 -1.70 6.95
CA GLN A 533 -40.00 -0.25 7.15
C GLN A 533 -41.40 0.32 7.00
N GLU A 534 -41.82 1.17 7.93
CA GLU A 534 -43.07 1.94 7.78
C GLU A 534 -42.89 3.02 6.72
N GLN A 535 -43.84 3.14 5.79
CA GLN A 535 -43.73 4.09 4.68
C GLN A 535 -43.73 5.53 5.20
N GLY A 536 -42.62 6.25 4.98
CA GLY A 536 -42.41 7.63 5.45
C GLY A 536 -41.45 7.75 6.63
N GLU A 537 -41.11 6.63 7.28
CA GLU A 537 -40.10 6.58 8.34
C GLU A 537 -38.71 6.23 7.78
N ASN A 538 -37.64 6.72 8.41
CA ASN A 538 -36.25 6.43 8.00
C ASN A 538 -35.65 5.20 8.70
N THR A 539 -36.36 4.62 9.67
CA THR A 539 -35.93 3.46 10.45
C THR A 539 -36.60 2.19 9.95
N TYR A 540 -35.87 1.06 9.98
CA TYR A 540 -36.36 -0.25 9.58
C TYR A 540 -36.07 -1.29 10.66
N MET A 541 -36.86 -2.37 10.65
CA MET A 541 -36.74 -3.49 11.57
C MET A 541 -36.14 -4.70 10.83
N PRO A 542 -34.88 -5.09 11.10
CA PRO A 542 -34.25 -6.24 10.49
C PRO A 542 -34.51 -7.54 11.27
N TYR A 543 -34.79 -8.63 10.56
CA TYR A 543 -35.02 -9.96 11.12
C TYR A 543 -34.22 -11.02 10.35
N ILE A 544 -33.62 -11.97 11.08
CA ILE A 544 -32.97 -13.14 10.49
C ILE A 544 -33.85 -14.38 10.72
N LEU A 545 -34.31 -14.98 9.63
CA LEU A 545 -35.26 -16.08 9.63
C LEU A 545 -34.67 -17.35 9.02
N PRO A 546 -34.89 -18.54 9.63
CA PRO A 546 -34.42 -19.82 9.09
C PRO A 546 -35.36 -20.42 8.03
N GLN A 547 -36.54 -19.82 7.82
CA GLN A 547 -37.63 -20.38 7.03
C GLN A 547 -38.13 -19.37 5.99
N GLN A 548 -38.79 -19.85 4.93
CA GLN A 548 -39.23 -19.04 3.78
C GLN A 548 -40.58 -18.34 3.98
N ASN A 549 -41.18 -18.47 5.16
CA ASN A 549 -42.39 -17.77 5.55
C ASN A 549 -42.34 -17.36 7.04
N TYR A 550 -42.90 -16.21 7.38
CA TYR A 550 -43.00 -15.79 8.77
C TYR A 550 -44.13 -14.78 8.94
N THR A 551 -44.78 -14.80 10.10
CA THR A 551 -45.85 -13.88 10.46
C THR A 551 -45.37 -12.98 11.59
N PHE A 552 -45.23 -11.69 11.29
CA PHE A 552 -44.89 -10.64 12.23
C PHE A 552 -46.16 -10.13 12.89
N SER A 553 -46.24 -10.21 14.21
CA SER A 553 -47.33 -9.66 15.02
C SER A 553 -46.88 -8.55 15.97
N GLU A 554 -45.59 -8.50 16.29
CA GLU A 554 -45.01 -7.48 17.15
C GLU A 554 -44.62 -6.25 16.31
N ASN A 555 -44.92 -5.05 16.82
CA ASN A 555 -44.63 -3.76 16.17
C ASN A 555 -45.26 -3.55 14.78
N ILE A 556 -46.32 -4.32 14.46
CA ILE A 556 -47.12 -4.15 13.26
C ILE A 556 -48.42 -3.40 13.60
N LYS A 557 -48.57 -2.19 13.05
CA LYS A 557 -49.73 -1.33 13.26
C LYS A 557 -50.84 -1.65 12.25
N PRO A 558 -52.13 -1.55 12.62
CA PRO A 558 -53.23 -1.68 11.66
C PRO A 558 -53.30 -0.46 10.74
N PHE A 559 -53.78 -0.64 9.50
CA PHE A 559 -53.96 0.43 8.50
C PHE A 559 -52.67 1.13 8.07
N THR A 560 -51.51 0.48 8.24
CA THR A 560 -50.19 1.05 7.93
C THR A 560 -49.62 0.39 6.67
N THR A 561 -48.89 1.16 5.87
CA THR A 561 -48.18 0.62 4.71
C THR A 561 -46.72 0.37 5.06
N TYR A 562 -46.27 -0.86 4.84
CA TYR A 562 -44.90 -1.31 5.09
C TYR A 562 -44.19 -1.64 3.78
N LEU A 563 -42.93 -1.22 3.68
CA LEU A 563 -41.97 -1.65 2.68
C LEU A 563 -41.18 -2.82 3.24
N VAL A 564 -41.20 -3.95 2.54
CA VAL A 564 -40.53 -5.18 2.97
C VAL A 564 -39.49 -5.63 1.95
N TRP A 565 -38.26 -5.85 2.40
CA TRP A 565 -37.19 -6.43 1.60
C TRP A 565 -36.78 -7.78 2.15
N VAL A 566 -36.44 -8.71 1.26
CA VAL A 566 -35.98 -10.05 1.65
C VAL A 566 -34.74 -10.42 0.84
N ARG A 567 -33.69 -10.92 1.51
CA ARG A 567 -32.51 -11.51 0.86
C ARG A 567 -32.13 -12.84 1.48
N CYS A 568 -31.40 -13.67 0.73
CA CYS A 568 -30.90 -14.96 1.17
C CYS A 568 -29.46 -14.86 1.66
N ILE A 569 -29.09 -15.68 2.65
CA ILE A 569 -27.75 -15.75 3.25
C ILE A 569 -27.27 -17.21 3.24
N PHE A 570 -26.07 -17.47 2.72
CA PHE A 570 -25.39 -18.77 2.80
C PHE A 570 -24.32 -18.77 3.87
N ASN A 571 -24.12 -19.93 4.53
CA ASN A 571 -22.96 -20.23 5.38
C ASN A 571 -22.60 -19.08 6.33
N LYS A 572 -23.63 -18.49 6.95
CA LYS A 572 -23.59 -17.38 7.91
C LYS A 572 -23.29 -15.98 7.36
N ASN A 573 -22.42 -15.82 6.34
CA ASN A 573 -21.91 -14.49 5.95
C ASN A 573 -22.06 -14.12 4.46
N LEU A 574 -22.48 -15.04 3.58
CA LEU A 574 -22.56 -14.76 2.15
C LEU A 574 -23.95 -14.25 1.78
N LEU A 575 -24.05 -12.95 1.52
CA LEU A 575 -25.31 -12.25 1.24
C LEU A 575 -25.67 -12.31 -0.25
N GLY A 576 -26.93 -12.60 -0.54
CA GLY A 576 -27.54 -12.42 -1.85
C GLY A 576 -28.17 -11.03 -1.99
N PRO A 577 -28.55 -10.63 -3.21
CA PRO A 577 -29.27 -9.38 -3.42
C PRO A 577 -30.67 -9.43 -2.79
N PHE A 578 -31.18 -8.28 -2.37
CA PHE A 578 -32.58 -8.12 -2.01
C PHE A 578 -33.48 -8.40 -3.21
N ALA A 579 -34.65 -8.99 -2.93
CA ALA A 579 -35.74 -9.03 -3.88
C ALA A 579 -36.39 -7.67 -4.05
N ASP A 580 -37.24 -7.57 -5.08
CA ASP A 580 -38.03 -6.38 -5.32
C ASP A 580 -38.87 -6.08 -4.08
N VAL A 581 -38.95 -4.80 -3.73
CA VAL A 581 -39.64 -4.34 -2.52
C VAL A 581 -41.10 -4.76 -2.56
N LEU A 582 -41.58 -5.35 -1.46
CA LEU A 582 -43.00 -5.59 -1.26
C LEU A 582 -43.63 -4.39 -0.58
N ILE A 583 -44.78 -3.97 -1.09
CA ILE A 583 -45.63 -2.97 -0.45
C ILE A 583 -46.78 -3.71 0.22
N CYS A 584 -46.78 -3.73 1.55
CA CYS A 584 -47.70 -4.52 2.35
C CYS A 584 -48.57 -3.59 3.19
N LYS A 585 -49.89 -3.62 2.98
CA LYS A 585 -50.83 -2.77 3.70
C LYS A 585 -51.58 -3.58 4.74
N THR A 586 -51.34 -3.27 6.01
CA THR A 586 -52.08 -3.84 7.15
C THR A 586 -53.38 -3.12 7.40
#